data_AF-X1UYN6-F1
#
_entry.id   AF-X1UYN6-F1
#
_cell.length_a   1.000
_cell.length_b   1.000
_cell.length_c   1.000
_cell.angle_alpha   90.00
_cell.angle_beta   90.00
_cell.angle_gamma   90.00
#
_symmetry.space_group_name_H-M   'P 1'
#
loop_
_entity.id
_entity.type
_entity.pdbx_description
1 polymer ?
#
loop_
_entity_poly.entity_id
_entity_poly.type
_entity_poly.pdbx_seq_one_letter_code
_entity_poly.pdbx_strand_id
1 'polypeptide(L)'
;VRGRDILVVEDIVDTGLTTSFLLDYLRKKKPASLKLCTLTDKPSRRQVSVSIDYLGFTVPDRFLVGYGLDWNQKFRNLPAICVLEDEEQG
;
A
#
# COMPACT_ATOMS: atom_id res chain seq x y z
N VAL A 1 16.11 -10.18 -9.80
CA VAL A 1 15.60 -10.70 -8.52
C VAL A 1 15.65 -12.22 -8.38
N ARG A 2 16.04 -12.99 -9.41
CA ARG A 2 16.09 -14.46 -9.35
C ARG A 2 16.93 -14.96 -8.17
N GLY A 3 16.41 -15.95 -7.43
CA GLY A 3 17.11 -16.61 -6.32
C GLY A 3 17.38 -15.74 -5.10
N ARG A 4 16.78 -14.53 -5.00
CA ARG A 4 16.92 -13.64 -3.85
C ARG A 4 15.65 -13.63 -3.01
N ASP A 5 15.79 -13.38 -1.72
CA ASP A 5 14.67 -13.03 -0.84
C ASP A 5 14.24 -11.58 -1.12
N ILE A 6 12.96 -11.39 -1.45
CA ILE A 6 12.42 -10.09 -1.85
C ILE A 6 11.32 -9.69 -0.85
N LEU A 7 11.46 -8.48 -0.30
CA LEU A 7 10.42 -7.80 0.44
C LEU A 7 9.94 -6.60 -0.38
N VAL A 8 8.69 -6.63 -0.82
CA VAL A 8 8.01 -5.47 -1.42
C VAL A 8 7.53 -4.58 -0.28
N VAL A 9 7.79 -3.28 -0.37
CA VAL A 9 7.37 -2.29 0.62
C VAL A 9 6.42 -1.30 -0.06
N GLU A 10 5.17 -1.26 0.40
CA GLU A 10 4.11 -0.38 -0.11
C GLU A 10 3.67 0.61 0.98
N ASP A 11 3.31 1.82 0.58
CA ASP A 11 2.70 2.81 1.49
C ASP A 11 1.24 2.43 1.81
N ILE A 12 0.47 2.05 0.80
CA ILE A 12 -0.93 1.67 0.94
C ILE A 12 -1.32 0.52 0.01
N VAL A 13 -2.03 -0.46 0.54
CA VAL A 13 -2.76 -1.44 -0.27
C VAL A 13 -4.24 -1.11 -0.23
N ASP A 14 -4.74 -0.61 -1.35
CA ASP A 14 -6.12 -0.20 -1.52
C ASP A 14 -6.94 -1.29 -2.25
N THR A 15 -7.28 -1.10 -3.53
CA THR A 15 -7.98 -2.13 -4.33
C THR A 15 -7.21 -3.45 -4.44
N GLY A 16 -5.88 -3.40 -4.29
CA GLY A 16 -4.97 -4.54 -4.42
C GLY A 16 -4.52 -4.83 -5.84
N LEU A 17 -5.05 -4.15 -6.85
CA LEU A 17 -4.76 -4.45 -8.26
C LEU A 17 -3.28 -4.23 -8.60
N THR A 18 -2.73 -3.05 -8.25
CA THR A 18 -1.32 -2.71 -8.48
C THR A 18 -0.39 -3.69 -7.77
N THR A 19 -0.63 -3.93 -6.49
CA THR A 19 0.18 -4.84 -5.67
C THR A 19 0.11 -6.27 -6.20
N SER A 20 -1.08 -6.77 -6.56
CA SER A 20 -1.24 -8.11 -7.15
C SER A 20 -0.45 -8.24 -8.45
N PHE A 21 -0.56 -7.25 -9.35
CA PHE A 21 0.18 -7.24 -10.61
C PHE A 21 1.69 -7.27 -10.37
N LEU A 22 2.20 -6.43 -9.46
CA LEU A 22 3.63 -6.38 -9.12
C LEU A 22 4.11 -7.70 -8.52
N LEU A 23 3.37 -8.28 -7.57
CA LEU A 23 3.72 -9.55 -6.96
C LEU A 23 3.75 -10.67 -8.01
N ASP A 24 2.79 -10.74 -8.92
CA ASP A 24 2.78 -11.71 -10.00
C ASP A 24 3.93 -11.52 -10.98
N TYR A 25 4.26 -10.28 -11.31
CA TYR A 25 5.43 -9.94 -12.11
C TYR A 25 6.73 -10.44 -11.45
N LEU A 26 6.90 -10.18 -10.15
CA LEU A 26 8.08 -10.58 -9.40
C LEU A 26 8.16 -12.10 -9.22
N ARG A 27 7.04 -12.79 -8.94
CA ARG A 27 6.97 -14.26 -8.87
C ARG A 27 7.51 -14.92 -10.14
N LYS A 28 7.13 -14.40 -11.32
CA LYS A 28 7.60 -14.91 -12.63
C LYS A 28 9.12 -14.80 -12.80
N LYS A 29 9.79 -13.91 -12.07
CA LYS A 29 11.26 -13.76 -12.07
C LYS A 29 11.98 -14.76 -11.15
N LYS A 30 11.23 -15.67 -10.49
CA LYS A 30 11.73 -16.78 -9.66
C LYS A 30 12.63 -16.33 -8.48
N PRO A 31 12.12 -15.47 -7.57
CA PRO A 31 12.82 -15.17 -6.31
C PRO A 31 12.87 -16.40 -5.40
N ALA A 32 13.75 -16.39 -4.39
CA ALA A 32 13.81 -17.44 -3.37
C ALA A 32 12.60 -17.34 -2.41
N SER A 33 12.25 -16.11 -2.02
CA SER A 33 11.02 -15.80 -1.31
C SER A 33 10.48 -14.44 -1.78
N LEU A 34 9.18 -14.22 -1.64
CA LEU A 34 8.52 -12.95 -1.95
C LEU A 34 7.51 -12.65 -0.86
N LYS A 35 7.71 -11.54 -0.14
CA LYS A 35 6.83 -11.06 0.91
C LYS A 35 6.39 -9.62 0.66
N LEU A 36 5.28 -9.23 1.26
CA LEU A 36 4.73 -7.88 1.23
C LEU A 36 4.71 -7.26 2.63
N CYS A 37 5.35 -6.10 2.76
CA CYS A 37 5.20 -5.19 3.88
C CYS A 37 4.42 -3.96 3.40
N THR A 38 3.38 -3.56 4.12
CA THR A 38 2.68 -2.31 3.84
C THR A 38 2.41 -1.51 5.10
N LEU A 39 2.53 -0.19 4.97
CA LEU A 39 2.21 0.71 6.07
C LEU A 39 0.69 0.75 6.34
N THR A 40 -0.14 0.83 5.30
CA THR A 40 -1.60 0.94 5.45
C THR A 40 -2.38 -0.03 4.55
N ASP A 41 -3.49 -0.57 5.04
CA ASP A 41 -4.38 -1.45 4.28
C ASP A 41 -5.84 -0.98 4.41
N LYS A 42 -6.56 -0.97 3.28
CA LYS A 42 -8.00 -0.70 3.19
C LYS A 42 -8.78 -1.94 2.73
N PRO A 43 -9.04 -2.93 3.62
CA PRO A 43 -9.77 -4.14 3.27
C PRO A 43 -11.13 -3.88 2.63
N SER A 44 -11.82 -2.80 3.02
CA SER A 44 -13.15 -2.45 2.49
C SER A 44 -13.15 -2.12 1.00
N ARG A 45 -11.98 -1.78 0.42
CA ARG A 45 -11.83 -1.45 -1.02
C ARG A 45 -11.27 -2.60 -1.86
N ARG A 46 -11.00 -3.74 -1.23
CA ARG A 46 -10.36 -4.90 -1.84
C ARG A 46 -11.16 -5.42 -3.04
N GLN A 47 -10.53 -5.45 -4.21
CA GLN A 47 -11.10 -6.05 -5.43
C GLN A 47 -10.45 -7.40 -5.77
N VAL A 48 -9.19 -7.59 -5.39
CA VAL A 48 -8.44 -8.84 -5.57
C VAL A 48 -7.74 -9.23 -4.30
N SER A 49 -7.70 -10.53 -3.98
CA SER A 49 -7.02 -11.01 -2.77
C SER A 49 -5.52 -10.71 -2.83
N VAL A 50 -4.99 -10.09 -1.78
CA VAL A 50 -3.55 -9.82 -1.61
C VAL A 50 -3.17 -10.26 -0.21
N SER A 51 -2.20 -11.17 -0.12
CA SER A 51 -1.61 -11.57 1.17
C SER A 51 -0.60 -10.53 1.61
N ILE A 52 -0.75 -10.02 2.83
CA ILE A 52 0.17 -9.05 3.45
C ILE A 52 0.90 -9.78 4.58
N ASP A 53 2.23 -9.86 4.50
CA ASP A 53 3.06 -10.54 5.50
C ASP A 53 3.37 -9.64 6.71
N TYR A 54 3.50 -8.34 6.46
CA TYR A 54 3.78 -7.33 7.48
C TYR A 54 2.86 -6.14 7.27
N LEU A 55 1.95 -5.90 8.21
CA LEU A 55 0.99 -4.81 8.16
C LEU A 55 1.31 -3.79 9.26
N GLY A 56 1.36 -2.51 8.91
CA GLY A 56 1.39 -1.40 9.86
C GLY A 56 0.01 -1.16 10.47
N PHE A 57 -0.93 -0.65 9.67
CA PHE A 57 -2.26 -0.24 10.13
C PHE A 57 -3.36 -0.65 9.15
N THR A 58 -4.46 -1.18 9.68
CA THR A 58 -5.74 -1.21 8.95
C THR A 58 -6.43 0.14 9.10
N VAL A 59 -6.83 0.74 8.00
CA VAL A 59 -7.40 2.10 7.97
C VAL A 59 -8.78 2.11 7.29
N PRO A 60 -9.67 3.06 7.64
CA PRO A 60 -10.97 3.17 7.00
C PRO A 60 -10.84 3.66 5.54
N ASP A 61 -11.93 3.56 4.78
CA ASP A 61 -12.01 4.18 3.46
C ASP A 61 -12.16 5.71 3.55
N ARG A 62 -11.03 6.37 3.82
CA ARG A 62 -10.88 7.82 3.85
C ARG A 62 -9.65 8.22 3.05
N PHE A 63 -9.63 9.43 2.52
CA PHE A 63 -8.45 9.92 1.82
C PHE A 63 -7.32 10.18 2.84
N LEU A 64 -6.17 9.51 2.67
CA LEU A 64 -5.03 9.62 3.58
C LEU A 64 -3.89 10.38 2.92
N VAL A 65 -3.21 11.21 3.71
CA VAL A 65 -2.00 11.96 3.32
C VAL A 65 -0.96 11.89 4.43
N GLY A 66 0.29 12.26 4.13
CA GLY A 66 1.36 12.28 5.11
C GLY A 66 2.13 10.98 5.20
N TYR A 67 3.30 11.03 5.83
CA TYR A 67 4.23 9.91 5.95
C TYR A 67 4.53 9.24 4.59
N GLY A 68 4.74 10.05 3.55
CA GLY A 68 4.97 9.60 2.18
C GLY A 68 3.73 9.60 1.28
N LEU A 69 2.52 9.45 1.84
CA LEU A 69 1.25 9.54 1.09
C LEU A 69 0.98 10.98 0.65
N ASP A 70 0.42 11.15 -0.54
CA ASP A 70 0.20 12.47 -1.14
C ASP A 70 -1.22 12.74 -1.63
N TRP A 71 -1.52 14.03 -1.73
CA TRP A 71 -2.59 14.56 -2.56
C TRP A 71 -2.00 15.63 -3.47
N ASN A 72 -2.07 15.43 -4.80
CA ASN A 72 -1.47 16.33 -5.78
C ASN A 72 0.01 16.66 -5.47
N GLN A 73 0.81 15.65 -5.09
CA GLN A 73 2.21 15.78 -4.70
C GLN A 73 2.47 16.59 -3.41
N LYS A 74 1.43 17.00 -2.68
CA LYS A 74 1.54 17.70 -1.40
C LYS A 74 1.49 16.72 -0.23
N PHE A 75 1.85 17.23 0.96
CA PHE A 75 1.70 16.56 2.27
C PHE A 75 2.61 15.35 2.55
N ARG A 76 3.39 14.84 1.58
CA ARG A 76 4.31 13.70 1.79
C ARG A 76 5.23 13.83 3.02
N ASN A 77 5.64 15.06 3.32
CA ASN A 77 6.58 15.39 4.38
C ASN A 77 5.96 15.50 5.77
N LEU A 78 4.63 15.36 5.91
CA LEU A 78 4.01 15.35 7.24
C LEU A 78 4.52 14.13 8.03
N PRO A 79 4.89 14.30 9.31
CA PRO A 79 5.44 13.22 10.13
C PRO A 79 4.36 12.25 10.64
N ALA A 80 3.10 12.45 10.26
CA ALA A 80 1.95 11.67 10.69
C ALA A 80 1.10 11.26 9.47
N ILE A 81 0.34 10.18 9.64
CA ILE A 81 -0.71 9.77 8.72
C ILE A 81 -1.96 10.56 9.10
N CYS A 82 -2.47 11.38 8.16
CA CYS A 82 -3.62 12.24 8.38
C CYS A 82 -4.76 11.87 7.42
N VAL A 83 -5.99 12.08 7.86
CA VAL A 83 -7.15 12.09 6.96
C VAL A 83 -7.27 13.49 6.36
N LEU A 84 -7.38 13.57 5.04
CA LEU A 84 -7.72 14.83 4.37
C LEU A 84 -9.24 15.05 4.54
N GLU A 85 -9.61 16.14 5.20
CA GLU A 85 -10.99 16.60 5.28
C GLU A 85 -11.32 17.35 3.98
N ASP A 86 -12.36 16.92 3.26
CA ASP A 86 -12.89 17.68 2.14
C ASP A 86 -13.65 18.90 2.69
N GLU A 87 -13.37 20.10 2.17
CA GLU A 87 -14.18 21.30 2.44
C GLU A 87 -15.59 21.23 1.80
N GLU A 88 -15.88 20.22 0.97
CA GLU A 88 -17.16 20.03 0.27
C GLU A 88 -18.07 18.94 0.89
N GLN A 89 -18.02 18.78 2.22
CA GLN A 89 -19.07 18.06 2.98
C GLN A 89 -19.71 18.95 4.05
N GLY A 90 -19.91 20.24 3.70
CA GLY A 90 -20.76 21.21 4.42
C GLY A 90 -22.02 21.53 3.63
#